data_AF-A0A9E4UCX3-F1
#
_entry.id   AF-A0A9E4UCX3-F1
#
_cell.length_a   1.000
_cell.length_b   1.000
_cell.length_c   1.000
_cell.angle_alpha   90.00
_cell.angle_beta   90.00
_cell.angle_gamma   90.00
#
_symmetry.space_group_name_H-M   'P 1'
#
loop_
_entity.id
_entity.type
_entity.pdbx_description
1 polymer ?
#
loop_
_entity_poly.entity_id
_entity_poly.type
_entity_poly.pdbx_seq_one_letter_code
_entity_poly.pdbx_strand_id
1 'polypeptide(L)' 'MLEHDVLVIGAGLAGMRAAIAVRDEGANAAIISKVHPVRSHSSAAQGG' A
#
# COMPACT_ATOMS: atom_id res chain seq x y z
N MET A 1 19.53 -2.52 9.07
CA MET A 1 18.95 -2.30 7.73
C MET A 1 17.49 -2.69 7.82
N LEU A 2 16.57 -1.99 7.13
CA LEU A 2 15.19 -2.46 7.03
C LEU A 2 15.11 -3.48 5.90
N GLU A 3 14.56 -4.66 6.19
CA GLU A 3 14.42 -5.77 5.25
C GLU A 3 12.98 -6.25 5.23
N HIS A 4 12.45 -6.42 4.02
CA HIS A 4 11.08 -6.85 3.76
C HIS A 4 11.08 -7.71 2.51
N ASP A 5 10.23 -8.73 2.46
CA ASP A 5 10.08 -9.61 1.30
C ASP A 5 9.54 -8.84 0.09
N VAL A 6 8.66 -7.86 0.36
CA VAL A 6 8.08 -6.99 -0.68
C VAL A 6 8.08 -5.53 -0.22
N LEU A 7 8.51 -4.63 -1.10
CA LEU A 7 8.38 -3.18 -0.95
C LEU A 7 7.33 -2.64 -1.93
N VAL A 8 6.29 -2.00 -1.40
CA VAL A 8 5.26 -1.30 -2.18
C VAL A 8 5.51 0.21 -2.14
N ILE A 9 5.63 0.82 -3.32
CA ILE A 9 5.81 2.27 -3.46
C ILE A 9 4.47 2.90 -3.86
N GLY A 10 3.84 3.57 -2.89
CA GLY A 10 2.55 4.25 -3.03
C GLY A 10 1.46 3.62 -2.17
N ALA A 11 0.84 4.41 -1.29
CA ALA A 11 -0.25 3.98 -0.40
C ALA A 11 -1.64 4.40 -0.91
N GLY A 12 -1.86 4.32 -2.23
CA GLY A 12 -3.20 4.39 -2.82
C GLY A 12 -3.95 3.07 -2.67
N LEU A 13 -5.19 2.99 -3.19
CA LEU A 13 -6.01 1.77 -3.10
C LEU A 13 -5.27 0.51 -3.60
N ALA A 14 -4.64 0.60 -4.77
CA ALA A 14 -3.89 -0.52 -5.35
C ALA A 14 -2.72 -0.98 -4.47
N GLY A 15 -1.91 -0.04 -3.97
CA GLY A 15 -0.74 -0.36 -3.16
C GLY A 15 -1.10 -0.94 -1.79
N MET A 16 -2.13 -0.39 -1.13
CA MET A 16 -2.64 -0.97 0.12
C MET A 16 -3.23 -2.37 -0.11
N ARG A 17 -3.99 -2.57 -1.19
CA ARG A 17 -4.55 -3.89 -1.51
C ARG A 17 -3.47 -4.92 -1.81
N ALA A 18 -2.41 -4.52 -2.52
CA ALA A 18 -1.26 -5.38 -2.80
C ALA A 18 -0.54 -5.76 -1.50
N ALA A 19 -0.30 -4.81 -0.60
CA ALA A 19 0.36 -5.10 0.68
C ALA A 19 -0.46 -6.04 1.59
N ILE A 20 -1.80 -5.95 1.54
CA ILE A 20 -2.70 -6.91 2.20
C ILE A 20 -2.54 -8.30 1.56
N ALA A 21 -2.57 -8.40 0.23
CA ALA A 21 -2.39 -9.69 -0.46
C ALA A 21 -1.05 -10.36 -0.12
N VAL A 22 0.03 -9.58 -0.07
CA VAL A 22 1.35 -10.09 0.36
C VAL A 22 1.30 -10.64 1.78
N ARG A 23 0.59 -9.95 2.69
CA ARG A 23 0.42 -10.42 4.08
C ARG A 23 -0.41 -11.71 4.14
N ASP A 24 -1.46 -11.81 3.33
CA ASP A 24 -2.34 -12.98 3.26
C ASP A 24 -1.57 -14.24 2.82
N GLU A 25 -0.56 -14.08 1.96
CA GLU A 25 0.37 -15.14 1.52
C GLU A 25 1.50 -15.43 2.55
N GLY A 26 1.47 -14.78 3.72
CA GLY A 26 2.44 -14.99 4.81
C GLY A 26 3.76 -14.22 4.67
N ALA A 27 3.88 -13.33 3.69
CA ALA A 27 5.10 -12.54 3.46
C ALA A 27 5.06 -11.15 4.14
N ASN A 28 6.25 -10.61 4.40
CA ASN A 28 6.42 -9.29 4.99
C ASN A 28 6.42 -8.20 3.90
N ALA A 29 5.37 -7.37 3.87
CA ALA A 29 5.30 -6.14 3.09
C ALA A 29 5.66 -4.88 3.90
N ALA A 30 6.47 -4.01 3.29
CA ALA A 30 6.58 -2.59 3.63
C ALA A 30 5.89 -1.69 2.59
N ILE A 31 5.33 -0.57 3.04
CA ILE A 31 4.74 0.44 2.17
C ILE A 31 5.45 1.77 2.43
N ILE A 32 5.89 2.43 1.37
CA ILE A 32 6.37 3.81 1.41
C ILE A 32 5.45 4.71 0.59
N SER A 33 5.13 5.89 1.11
CA SER A 33 4.31 6.86 0.38
C SER A 33 4.69 8.29 0.70
N LYS A 34 4.50 9.17 -0.29
CA LYS A 34 4.75 10.61 -0.19
C LYS A 34 3.82 11.31 0.81
N VAL A 35 2.62 10.76 1.01
CA VAL A 35 1.59 11.33 1.90
C VAL A 35 0.96 10.22 2.72
N HIS A 36 0.23 10.59 3.77
CA HIS A 36 -0.56 9.63 4.56
C HIS A 36 -1.55 8.87 3.63
N PRO A 37 -1.77 7.56 3.80
CA PRO A 37 -2.57 6.74 2.87
C PRO A 37 -3.97 7.28 2.56
N VAL A 38 -4.66 7.81 3.57
CA VAL A 38 -6.00 8.43 3.44
C VAL A 38 -6.03 9.70 2.57
N ARG A 39 -4.85 10.28 2.28
CA ARG A 39 -4.67 11.44 1.38
C ARG A 39 -4.17 11.04 -0.01
N SER A 40 -4.20 9.76 -0.36
CA SER A 40 -3.97 9.33 -1.73
C SER A 40 -5.07 9.84 -2.66
N HIS A 41 -4.77 10.06 -3.94
CA HIS A 41 -5.76 10.59 -4.90
C HIS A 41 -6.96 9.64 -5.09
N SER A 42 -6.81 8.37 -4.74
CA SER A 42 -7.93 7.42 -4.73
C SER A 42 -9.08 7.86 -3.82
N SER A 43 -8.84 8.65 -2.77
CA SER A 43 -9.90 9.15 -1.89
C SER A 43 -10.80 10.22 -2.55
N ALA A 44 -10.35 10.80 -3.66
CA ALA A 44 -11.14 11.79 -4.41
C ALA A 44 -12.19 11.15 -5.33
N ALA A 45 -12.26 9.81 -5.43
CA ALA A 45 -13.29 9.14 -6.22
C ALA A 45 -14.69 9.39 -5.62
N GLN A 46 -15.67 9.72 -6.45
CA GLN A 46 -17.05 10.05 -6.04
C GLN A 46 -18.13 9.26 -6.79
N GLY A 47 -17.77 8.48 -7.81
CA GLY A 47 -18.74 7.69 -8.58
C GLY A 47 -19.18 6.40 -7.88
N GLY A 48 -18.22 5.72 -7.24
CA GLY A 48 -18.33 4.33 -6.77
C GLY A 48 -17.04 3.59 -7.05
#